data_AF-A0A7C1U9P0-F1
#
_entry.id   AF-A0A7C1U9P0-F1
#
_cell.length_a   1.000
_cell.length_b   1.000
_cell.length_c   1.000
_cell.angle_alpha   90.00
_cell.angle_beta   90.00
_cell.angle_gamma   90.00
#
_symmetry.space_group_name_H-M   'P 1'
#
loop_
_entity.id
_entity.type
_entity.pdbx_description
1 polymer ?
#
loop_
_entity_poly.entity_id
_entity_poly.type
_entity_poly.pdbx_seq_one_letter_code
_entity_poly.pdbx_strand_id
1 'polypeptide(L)' 'SSTQLVAPVSVQKNTTIGAGSTITKDTPEGELTLSRAKQVTIKGWVRPTKNK' A
#
# COMPACT_ATOMS: atom_id res chain seq x y z
N SER A 1 1.49 -7.11 -7.92
CA SER A 1 0.59 -6.69 -6.82
C SER A 1 1.12 -7.20 -5.50
N SER A 2 0.97 -6.44 -4.41
CA SER A 2 1.34 -6.82 -3.04
C SER A 2 0.32 -6.17 -2.11
N THR A 3 -0.69 -6.93 -1.68
CA THR A 3 -1.75 -6.45 -0.80
C THR A 3 -1.69 -7.26 0.48
N GLN A 4 -1.80 -6.60 1.62
CA GLN A 4 -1.79 -7.23 2.93
C GLN A 4 -3.13 -7.00 3.63
N LEU A 5 -3.70 -8.06 4.19
CA LEU A 5 -4.94 -8.02 4.96
C LEU A 5 -4.61 -8.38 6.41
N VAL A 6 -4.76 -7.42 7.33
CA VAL A 6 -4.51 -7.65 8.75
C VAL A 6 -5.84 -7.95 9.44
N ALA A 7 -6.00 -9.19 9.90
CA ALA A 7 -7.22 -9.60 10.57
C ALA A 7 -7.36 -9.00 11.98
N PRO A 8 -8.60 -8.83 12.48
CA PRO A 8 -9.86 -9.00 11.75
C PRO A 8 -10.15 -7.81 10.83
N VAL A 9 -10.61 -8.09 9.60
CA VAL A 9 -11.09 -7.08 8.65
C VAL A 9 -12.10 -7.69 7.68
N SER A 10 -13.13 -6.92 7.32
CA SER A 10 -14.13 -7.30 6.34
C SER A 10 -13.86 -6.62 4.99
N VAL A 11 -13.77 -7.43 3.94
CA VAL A 11 -13.65 -6.96 2.55
C VAL A 11 -15.02 -7.07 1.88
N GLN A 12 -15.73 -5.95 1.76
CA GLN A 12 -17.08 -5.96 1.19
C GLN A 12 -17.07 -6.25 -0.31
N LYS A 13 -18.23 -6.66 -0.84
CA LYS A 13 -18.41 -7.04 -2.24
C LYS A 13 -18.00 -5.90 -3.17
N ASN A 14 -17.40 -6.24 -4.32
CA ASN A 14 -17.02 -5.30 -5.37
C ASN A 14 -16.10 -4.14 -4.94
N THR A 15 -15.49 -4.21 -3.76
CA THR A 15 -14.48 -3.22 -3.35
C THR A 15 -13.23 -3.35 -4.22
N THR A 16 -12.54 -2.25 -4.47
CA THR A 16 -11.29 -2.21 -5.22
C THR A 16 -10.16 -1.84 -4.27
N ILE A 17 -9.12 -2.68 -4.18
CA ILE A 17 -7.95 -2.40 -3.33
C ILE A 17 -6.77 -2.03 -4.21
N GLY A 18 -6.21 -0.84 -3.96
CA GLY A 18 -5.01 -0.37 -4.66
C GLY A 18 -3.79 -1.26 -4.39
N ALA A 19 -2.96 -1.49 -5.41
CA ALA A 19 -1.73 -2.28 -5.25
C ALA A 19 -0.76 -1.63 -4.24
N GLY A 20 -0.14 -2.46 -3.39
CA GLY A 20 0.79 -1.99 -2.35
C GLY A 20 0.08 -1.56 -1.05
N SER A 21 -1.21 -1.85 -0.90
CA SER A 21 -1.97 -1.44 0.28
C SER A 21 -1.87 -2.48 1.41
N THR A 22 -1.73 -1.98 2.62
CA THR A 22 -1.94 -2.70 3.88
C THR A 22 -3.28 -2.28 4.47
N ILE A 23 -4.24 -3.20 4.52
CA ILE A 23 -5.62 -2.94 4.97
C ILE A 23 -5.77 -3.39 6.43
N THR A 24 -6.11 -2.44 7.30
CA THR A 24 -6.31 -2.64 8.75
C THR A 24 -7.70 -2.24 9.23
N LYS A 25 -8.57 -1.79 8.31
CA LYS A 25 -9.96 -1.40 8.54
C LYS A 25 -10.82 -1.91 7.40
N ASP A 26 -12.10 -2.10 7.66
CA ASP A 26 -13.05 -2.61 6.68
C ASP A 26 -13.07 -1.76 5.40
N THR A 27 -13.20 -2.43 4.26
CA THR A 27 -13.27 -1.78 2.95
C THR A 27 -14.74 -1.72 2.49
N PRO A 28 -15.31 -0.53 2.21
CA PRO A 28 -16.70 -0.42 1.79
C PRO A 28 -17.00 -1.06 0.42
N GLU A 29 -18.25 -1.48 0.23
CA GLU A 29 -18.76 -2.08 -1.00
C GLU A 29 -18.66 -1.09 -2.17
N GLY A 30 -18.12 -1.57 -3.30
CA GLY A 30 -18.01 -0.77 -4.52
C GLY A 30 -16.99 0.38 -4.48
N GLU A 31 -16.30 0.59 -3.35
CA GLU A 31 -15.37 1.72 -3.17
C GLU A 31 -13.90 1.33 -3.41
N LEU A 32 -13.08 2.35 -3.72
CA LEU A 32 -11.63 2.22 -3.80
C LEU A 32 -11.00 2.46 -2.42
N THR A 33 -10.39 1.42 -1.84
CA THR A 33 -9.57 1.55 -0.63
C THR A 33 -8.08 1.48 -0.98
N LEU A 34 -7.29 2.42 -0.47
CA LEU A 34 -5.84 2.43 -0.63
C LEU A 34 -5.14 2.91 0.64
N SER A 35 -3.99 2.30 0.93
CA SER A 35 -3.03 2.80 1.92
C SER A 35 -1.66 2.93 1.23
N ARG A 36 -1.37 4.12 0.71
CA ARG A 36 -0.09 4.43 0.06
C ARG A 36 0.45 5.77 0.51
N ALA A 37 1.76 5.84 0.71
CA ALA A 37 2.46 7.11 0.79
C ALA A 37 2.44 7.81 -0.57
N LYS A 38 2.45 9.14 -0.58
CA LYS A 38 2.67 9.91 -1.81
C LYS A 38 4.03 9.54 -2.38
N GLN A 39 4.09 9.35 -3.69
CA GLN A 39 5.38 9.14 -4.35
C GLN A 39 6.21 10.41 -4.26
N VAL A 40 7.46 10.26 -3.82
CA VAL A 40 8.45 11.34 -3.75
C VAL A 40 9.71 10.91 -4.50
N THR A 41 10.36 11.88 -5.15
CA THR A 41 11.64 11.67 -5.84
C THR A 41 12.69 12.58 -5.21
N ILE A 42 13.67 11.99 -4.52
CA ILE A 42 14.78 12.74 -3.92
C ILE A 42 15.90 12.86 -4.96
N LYS A 43 16.07 14.06 -5.54
CA LYS A 43 17.15 14.34 -6.49
C LYS A 43 18.51 14.30 -5.77
N GLY A 44 19.52 13.71 -6.41
CA GLY A 44 20.88 13.67 -5.86
C GLY A 44 21.12 12.63 -4.76
N TRP A 45 20.18 11.70 -4.52
CA TRP A 45 20.38 10.61 -3.58
C TRP A 45 21.54 9.70 -4.02
N VAL A 46 22.58 9.60 -3.18
CA VAL A 46 23.77 8.76 -3.45
C VAL A 46 23.63 7.44 -2.70
N ARG A 47 23.73 6.32 -3.42
CA ARG A 47 23.71 4.97 -2.82
C ARG A 47 25.02 4.71 -2.05
N PRO A 48 24.97 4.13 -0.83
CA PRO A 48 26.19 3.75 -0.11
C PRO A 48 27.05 2.73 -0.86
N THR A 49 28.37 2.90 -0.84
CA THR A 49 29.35 1.95 -1.35
C THR A 49 30.18 1.39 -0.21
N LYS A 50 30.39 0.08 -0.17
CA LYS A 50 31.38 -0.51 0.75
C LYS A 50 32.78 -0.18 0.24
N ASN A 51 33.63 0.35 1.11
CA ASN A 51 35.06 0.41 0.85
C ASN A 51 35.59 -1.03 0.81
N LYS A 52 36.37 -1.34 -0.24
CA LYS A 52 37.05 -2.63 -0.38
C LYS A 52 38.20 -2.74 0.60
#